data_AF-A0A7C2JJA1-F1
#
_entry.id   AF-A0A7C2JJA1-F1
#
_cell.length_a   1.000
_cell.length_b   1.000
_cell.length_c   1.000
_cell.angle_alpha   90.00
_cell.angle_beta   90.00
_cell.angle_gamma   90.00
#
_symmetry.space_group_name_H-M   'P 1'
#
loop_
_entity.id
_entity.type
_entity.pdbx_description
1 polymer ?
#
loop_
_entity_poly.entity_id
_entity_poly.type
_entity_poly.pdbx_seq_one_letter_code
_entity_poly.pdbx_strand_id
1 'polypeptide(L)'
;MATMASTIPIRAVLMSSEIMNGGTGFHRLVFKVDGGRAGMSTVTVLISQDAHRKLVQQMTRARFAPVEKATLLKTWARWELAMRLEEHGMLPATVTITSRDIDDFGAYACDLGRTLQVG
;
A
#
# COMPACT_ATOMS: atom_id res chain seq x y z
N MET A 1 18.18 -20.29 0.81
CA MET A 1 18.02 -19.60 -0.49
C MET A 1 17.08 -18.45 -0.25
N ALA A 2 17.60 -17.22 -0.15
CA ALA A 2 16.76 -16.03 -0.02
C ALA A 2 16.19 -15.74 -1.40
N THR A 3 14.88 -15.93 -1.56
CA THR A 3 14.13 -15.43 -2.70
C THR A 3 14.27 -13.91 -2.66
N MET A 4 15.16 -13.35 -3.48
CA MET A 4 15.10 -11.91 -3.75
C MET A 4 13.73 -11.69 -4.38
N ALA A 5 12.84 -10.98 -3.67
CA ALA A 5 11.57 -10.54 -4.20
C ALA A 5 11.87 -9.76 -5.48
N SER A 6 11.64 -10.40 -6.62
CA SER A 6 11.72 -9.78 -7.92
C SER A 6 10.51 -8.88 -7.97
N THR A 7 10.65 -7.65 -7.48
CA THR A 7 9.60 -6.64 -7.57
C THR A 7 9.40 -6.37 -9.05
N ILE A 8 8.52 -7.14 -9.69
CA ILE A 8 8.11 -6.92 -11.07
C ILE A 8 7.66 -5.45 -11.09
N PRO A 9 8.25 -4.58 -11.92
CA PRO A 9 7.87 -3.18 -11.92
C PRO A 9 6.44 -3.10 -12.45
N ILE A 10 5.48 -2.94 -11.54
CA ILE A 10 4.06 -2.89 -11.88
C ILE A 10 3.74 -1.49 -12.37
N ARG A 11 3.11 -1.39 -13.53
CA ARG A 11 2.54 -0.13 -14.00
C ARG A 11 1.17 0.07 -13.34
N ALA A 12 1.19 0.63 -12.13
CA ALA A 12 0.00 1.03 -11.40
C ALA A 12 -0.20 2.57 -11.48
N VAL A 13 -1.10 3.01 -12.36
CA VAL A 13 -1.45 4.42 -12.56
C VAL A 13 -2.60 4.77 -11.62
N LEU A 14 -2.39 5.78 -10.77
CA LEU A 14 -3.46 6.29 -9.90
C LEU A 14 -4.45 7.08 -10.75
N MET A 15 -5.70 6.64 -10.77
CA MET A 15 -6.80 7.26 -11.53
C MET A 15 -7.57 8.26 -10.69
N SER A 16 -7.85 7.92 -9.42
CA SER A 16 -8.54 8.80 -8.49
C SER A 16 -8.16 8.50 -7.04
N SER A 17 -8.31 9.49 -6.17
CA SER A 17 -8.10 9.32 -4.73
C SER A 17 -9.07 10.17 -3.92
N GLU A 18 -9.70 9.56 -2.93
CA GLU A 18 -10.52 10.21 -1.90
C GLU A 18 -9.83 10.01 -0.56
N ILE A 19 -9.14 11.05 -0.10
CA ILE A 19 -8.35 11.01 1.15
C ILE A 19 -9.11 11.75 2.23
N MET A 20 -9.73 11.00 3.13
CA MET A 20 -10.40 11.56 4.30
C MET A 20 -9.41 12.25 5.27
N ASN A 21 -9.78 13.41 5.81
CA ASN A 21 -9.04 14.11 6.86
C ASN A 21 -9.91 14.21 8.11
N GLY A 22 -9.38 13.87 9.28
CA GLY A 22 -10.07 14.05 10.58
C GLY A 22 -11.30 13.17 10.86
N GLY A 23 -11.85 12.44 9.88
CA GLY A 23 -13.05 11.59 10.05
C GLY A 23 -12.77 10.09 10.26
N THR A 24 -13.83 9.30 10.43
CA THR A 24 -13.82 7.82 10.40
C THR A 24 -14.04 7.31 8.98
N GLY A 25 -13.62 6.08 8.66
CA GLY A 25 -13.85 5.45 7.36
C GLY A 25 -12.56 5.06 6.62
N PHE A 26 -12.68 4.93 5.30
CA PHE A 26 -11.61 4.47 4.42
C PHE A 26 -11.11 5.59 3.51
N HIS A 27 -9.79 5.67 3.34
CA HIS A 27 -9.19 6.29 2.18
C HIS A 27 -9.43 5.39 0.98
N ARG A 28 -9.91 5.95 -0.13
CA ARG A 28 -10.17 5.20 -1.36
C ARG A 28 -9.21 5.66 -2.44
N LEU A 29 -8.45 4.73 -3.01
CA LEU A 29 -7.55 4.98 -4.12
C LEU A 29 -7.90 4.02 -5.26
N VAL A 30 -8.08 4.54 -6.47
CA VAL A 30 -8.39 3.71 -7.65
C VAL A 30 -7.18 3.70 -8.57
N PHE A 31 -6.68 2.51 -8.87
CA PHE A 31 -5.56 2.30 -9.76
C PHE A 31 -6.01 1.60 -11.03
N LYS A 32 -5.44 2.01 -12.16
CA LYS A 32 -5.37 1.18 -13.36
C LYS A 32 -4.04 0.47 -13.35
N VAL A 33 -4.06 -0.85 -13.30
CA VAL A 33 -2.88 -1.69 -13.12
C VAL A 33 -2.70 -2.58 -14.35
N ASP A 34 -1.50 -2.60 -14.89
CA ASP A 34 -1.09 -3.58 -15.89
C ASP A 34 -0.67 -4.88 -15.19
N GLY A 35 -1.49 -5.93 -15.31
CA GLY A 35 -1.21 -7.27 -14.78
C GLY A 35 -0.37 -8.12 -15.74
N GLY A 36 0.25 -7.53 -16.76
CA GLY A 36 1.02 -8.25 -17.76
C GLY A 36 0.13 -9.18 -18.59
N ARG A 37 0.31 -10.50 -18.47
CA ARG A 37 -0.49 -11.49 -19.20
C ARG A 37 -1.97 -11.48 -18.83
N ALA A 38 -2.31 -11.00 -17.62
CA ALA A 38 -3.69 -10.84 -17.18
C ALA A 38 -4.39 -9.60 -17.78
N GLY A 39 -3.65 -8.73 -18.48
CA GLY A 39 -4.17 -7.50 -19.07
C GLY A 39 -4.36 -6.37 -18.06
N MET A 40 -5.03 -5.30 -18.49
CA MET A 40 -5.30 -4.13 -17.64
C MET A 40 -6.48 -4.38 -16.71
N SER A 41 -6.28 -4.14 -15.42
CA SER A 41 -7.31 -4.23 -14.38
C SER A 41 -7.50 -2.90 -13.68
N THR A 42 -8.74 -2.59 -13.30
CA THR A 42 -9.02 -1.47 -12.39
C THR A 42 -9.15 -2.04 -10.98
N VAL A 43 -8.34 -1.53 -10.06
CA VAL A 43 -8.31 -1.99 -8.66
C VAL A 43 -8.61 -0.82 -7.73
N THR A 44 -9.59 -1.01 -6.85
CA THR A 44 -9.87 -0.08 -5.76
C THR A 44 -9.14 -0.53 -4.51
N VAL A 45 -8.32 0.33 -3.93
CA VAL A 45 -7.66 0.11 -2.64
C VAL A 45 -8.35 0.96 -1.58
N LEU A 46 -8.83 0.32 -0.53
CA LEU A 46 -9.46 0.93 0.63
C LEU A 46 -8.52 0.79 1.83
N ILE A 47 -8.04 1.90 2.39
CA ILE A 47 -7.17 1.90 3.59
C ILE A 47 -7.93 2.55 4.73
N SER A 48 -8.21 1.83 5.80
CA SER A 48 -8.91 2.40 6.95
C SER A 48 -8.06 3.49 7.63
N GLN A 49 -8.72 4.51 8.17
CA GLN A 49 -8.05 5.55 8.97
C GLN A 49 -7.27 4.96 10.15
N ASP A 50 -7.78 3.89 10.77
CA ASP A 50 -7.12 3.22 11.90
C ASP A 50 -5.86 2.49 11.48
N ALA A 51 -5.87 1.83 10.31
CA ALA A 51 -4.67 1.20 9.73
C ALA A 51 -3.57 2.25 9.49
N HIS A 52 -3.94 3.38 8.88
CA HIS A 52 -3.03 4.51 8.67
C HIS A 52 -2.46 5.05 10.00
N ARG A 53 -3.29 5.24 11.02
CA ARG A 53 -2.82 5.71 12.35
C ARG A 53 -1.83 4.72 12.97
N LYS A 54 -2.14 3.42 12.95
CA LYS A 54 -1.27 2.36 13.48
C LYS A 54 0.08 2.34 12.76
N LEU A 55 0.08 2.40 11.43
CA LEU A 55 1.28 2.45 10.61
C LEU A 55 2.16 3.67 10.93
N VAL A 56 1.57 4.88 10.98
CA VAL A 56 2.31 6.13 11.29
C VAL A 56 2.96 6.06 12.68
N GLN A 57 2.27 5.50 13.67
CA GLN A 57 2.84 5.31 15.01
C GLN A 57 4.05 4.37 14.99
N GLN A 58 3.99 3.28 14.22
CA GLN A 58 5.11 2.35 14.07
C GLN A 58 6.29 2.98 13.34
N MET A 59 6.04 3.69 12.23
CA MET A 59 7.08 4.43 11.51
C MET A 59 7.77 5.45 12.42
N THR A 60 7.01 6.13 13.28
CA THR A 60 7.55 7.07 14.27
C THR A 60 8.43 6.36 15.30
N ARG A 61 7.99 5.21 15.83
CA ARG A 61 8.78 4.40 16.77
C ARG A 61 10.09 3.90 16.14
N ALA A 62 10.04 3.55 14.87
CA ALA A 62 11.20 3.15 14.07
C ALA A 62 12.04 4.33 13.54
N ARG A 63 11.72 5.57 13.94
CA ARG A 63 12.45 6.81 13.58
C ARG A 63 12.49 7.12 12.08
N PHE A 64 11.48 6.71 11.33
CA PHE A 64 11.31 7.19 9.96
C PHE A 64 10.93 8.67 9.95
N ALA A 65 11.40 9.40 8.94
CA ALA A 65 11.00 10.79 8.74
C ALA A 65 9.48 10.87 8.51
N PRO A 66 8.80 11.92 9.00
CA PRO A 66 7.40 12.14 8.71
C PRO A 66 7.15 12.21 7.20
N VAL A 67 6.16 11.46 6.72
CA VAL A 67 5.74 11.47 5.32
C VAL A 67 4.36 12.09 5.22
N GLU A 68 4.15 12.93 4.20
CA GLU A 68 2.83 13.48 3.92
C GLU A 68 1.80 12.37 3.73
N LYS A 69 0.64 12.50 4.37
CA LYS A 69 -0.43 11.49 4.37
C LYS A 69 -0.77 10.98 2.98
N ALA A 70 -0.92 11.89 2.01
CA ALA A 70 -1.27 11.51 0.64
C ALA A 70 -0.17 10.70 -0.04
N THR A 71 1.09 11.07 0.16
CA THR A 71 2.25 10.35 -0.37
C THR A 71 2.35 8.96 0.27
N LEU A 72 2.23 8.87 1.61
CA LEU A 72 2.23 7.61 2.33
C LEU A 72 1.15 6.66 1.81
N LEU A 73 -0.10 7.11 1.74
CA LEU A 73 -1.23 6.29 1.28
C LEU A 73 -1.07 5.81 -0.16
N LYS A 74 -0.56 6.67 -1.06
CA LYS A 74 -0.35 6.30 -2.47
C LYS A 74 0.76 5.27 -2.62
N THR A 75 1.90 5.47 -1.96
CA THR A 75 3.01 4.52 -1.99
C THR A 75 2.61 3.20 -1.37
N TRP A 76 1.92 3.26 -0.24
CA TRP A 76 1.43 2.09 0.45
C TRP A 76 0.45 1.27 -0.41
N ALA A 77 -0.55 1.92 -1.01
CA ALA A 77 -1.49 1.25 -1.90
C ALA A 77 -0.78 0.59 -3.10
N ARG A 78 0.23 1.24 -3.69
CA ARG A 78 1.01 0.64 -4.78
C ARG A 78 1.81 -0.57 -4.32
N TRP A 79 2.45 -0.49 -3.16
CA TRP A 79 3.21 -1.59 -2.58
C TRP A 79 2.33 -2.80 -2.29
N GLU A 80 1.12 -2.57 -1.75
CA GLU A 80 0.13 -3.62 -1.48
C GLU A 80 -0.44 -4.30 -2.73
N LEU A 81 -0.60 -3.54 -3.83
CA LEU A 81 -0.90 -4.12 -5.13
C LEU A 81 0.26 -4.96 -5.63
N ALA A 82 1.50 -4.54 -5.36
CA ALA A 82 2.66 -5.27 -5.80
C ALA A 82 2.86 -6.61 -5.13
N MET A 83 2.75 -6.63 -3.80
CA MET A 83 2.82 -7.89 -3.06
C MET A 83 1.74 -8.87 -3.52
N ARG A 84 0.49 -8.43 -3.68
CA ARG A 84 -0.60 -9.33 -4.11
C ARG A 84 -0.42 -9.88 -5.53
N LEU A 85 0.05 -9.05 -6.46
CA LEU A 85 0.32 -9.52 -7.82
C LEU A 85 1.46 -10.54 -7.82
N GLU A 86 2.51 -10.31 -7.02
CA GLU A 86 3.64 -11.23 -6.88
C GLU A 86 3.21 -12.56 -6.23
N GLU A 87 2.43 -12.51 -5.15
CA GLU A 87 2.00 -13.70 -4.39
C GLU A 87 0.95 -14.54 -5.11
N HIS A 88 0.00 -13.90 -5.79
CA HIS A 88 -1.18 -14.59 -6.34
C HIS A 88 -1.23 -14.60 -7.87
N GLY A 89 -0.38 -13.83 -8.56
CA GLY A 89 -0.39 -13.71 -10.02
C GLY A 89 -1.62 -12.99 -10.61
N MET A 90 -2.56 -12.53 -9.76
CA MET A 90 -3.76 -11.80 -10.15
C MET A 90 -4.15 -10.76 -9.10
N LEU A 91 -4.80 -9.68 -9.55
CA LEU A 91 -5.29 -8.63 -8.66
C LEU A 91 -6.79 -8.73 -8.46
N PRO A 92 -7.28 -8.69 -7.21
CA PRO A 92 -8.72 -8.56 -6.97
C PRO A 92 -9.20 -7.17 -7.42
N ALA A 93 -10.48 -7.05 -7.74
CA ALA A 93 -11.09 -5.76 -8.09
C ALA A 93 -11.05 -4.75 -6.92
N THR A 94 -11.05 -5.24 -5.69
CA THR A 94 -10.94 -4.43 -4.47
C THR A 94 -9.94 -5.04 -3.49
N VAL A 95 -9.08 -4.21 -2.95
CA VAL A 95 -8.16 -4.51 -1.85
C VAL A 95 -8.57 -3.67 -0.65
N THR A 96 -8.84 -4.31 0.48
CA THR A 96 -9.21 -3.62 1.72
C THR A 96 -8.14 -3.87 2.77
N ILE A 97 -7.65 -2.79 3.36
CA ILE A 97 -6.59 -2.79 4.37
C ILE A 97 -7.15 -2.15 5.64
N THR A 98 -7.09 -2.91 6.72
CA THR A 98 -7.59 -2.58 8.05
C THR A 98 -6.45 -2.63 9.06
N SER A 99 -6.71 -2.19 10.29
CA SER A 99 -5.70 -2.21 11.35
C SER A 99 -5.24 -3.62 11.75
N ARG A 100 -6.01 -4.66 11.37
CA ARG A 100 -5.66 -6.06 11.59
C ARG A 100 -4.59 -6.57 10.62
N ASP A 101 -4.51 -5.95 9.45
CA ASP A 101 -3.52 -6.30 8.42
C ASP A 101 -2.13 -5.75 8.75
N ILE A 102 -2.05 -4.80 9.70
CA ILE A 102 -0.78 -4.25 10.19
C ILE A 102 -0.34 -5.07 11.40
N ASP A 103 0.83 -5.69 11.32
CA ASP A 103 1.41 -6.42 12.45
C ASP A 103 1.67 -5.47 13.63
N ASP A 104 1.75 -5.96 14.87
CA ASP A 104 2.08 -5.10 16.03
C ASP A 104 3.60 -4.89 16.19
N PHE A 105 4.41 -5.76 15.60
CA PHE A 105 5.87 -5.78 15.73
C PHE A 105 6.57 -4.75 14.83
N GLY A 106 5.85 -4.19 13.84
CA GLY A 106 6.33 -3.11 12.97
C GLY A 106 7.19 -3.58 11.81
N ALA A 107 7.24 -4.88 11.53
CA ALA A 107 7.94 -5.40 10.35
C ALA A 107 7.35 -4.80 9.07
N TYR A 108 6.02 -4.72 9.02
CA TYR A 108 5.27 -4.11 7.92
C TYR A 108 5.62 -2.64 7.71
N ALA A 109 5.71 -1.87 8.80
CA ALA A 109 6.09 -0.46 8.74
C ALA A 109 7.55 -0.26 8.28
N CYS A 110 8.46 -1.15 8.69
CA CYS A 110 9.85 -1.10 8.27
C CYS A 110 10.03 -1.36 6.78
N ASP A 111 9.34 -2.36 6.23
CA ASP A 111 9.46 -2.69 4.81
C ASP A 111 8.87 -1.60 3.92
N LEU A 112 7.68 -1.10 4.26
CA LEU A 112 7.10 0.06 3.57
C LEU A 112 7.97 1.32 3.74
N GLY A 113 8.52 1.54 4.93
CA GLY A 113 9.42 2.66 5.23
C GLY A 113 10.67 2.66 4.35
N ARG A 114 11.26 1.47 4.08
CA ARG A 114 12.36 1.32 3.12
C ARG A 114 11.92 1.68 1.70
N THR A 115 10.74 1.22 1.27
CA THR A 115 10.20 1.58 -0.06
C THR A 115 10.03 3.09 -0.22
N LEU A 116 9.61 3.79 0.84
CA LEU A 116 9.45 5.25 0.83
C LEU A 116 10.77 6.03 0.71
N GLN A 117 11.91 5.44 1.09
CA GLN A 117 13.24 6.05 0.94
C GLN A 117 13.90 5.74 -0.41
N VAL A 118 13.38 4.76 -1.16
CA VAL A 118 13.95 4.29 -2.44
C VAL A 118 13.26 4.94 -3.65
N GLY A 119 12.16 5.68 -3.44
CA GLY A 119 11.47 6.48 -4.48
C GLY A 119 12.01 7.90 -4.58
#